data_AF-A0AAJ6HQT0-F1
#
_entry.id   AF-A0AAJ6HQT0-F1
#
_cell.length_a   1.000
_cell.length_b   1.000
_cell.length_c   1.000
_cell.angle_alpha   90.00
_cell.angle_beta   90.00
_cell.angle_gamma   90.00
#
_symmetry.space_group_name_H-M   'P 1'
#
loop_
_entity.id
_entity.type
_entity.pdbx_description
1 polymer ?
#
loop_
_entity_poly.entity_id
_entity_poly.type
_entity_poly.pdbx_seq_one_letter_code
_entity_poly.pdbx_strand_id
1 'polypeptide(L)' 'MGAEIDVLGSGRHLIGGASVLTDGEWLWRDDLRFYLATHHVHLPQDFLETARGNDYRVPDLREDQLRLAGEEAMRILGYQ' A
#
# COMPACT_ATOMS: atom_id res chain seq x y z
N MET A 1 -6.47 -8.79 -12.87
CA MET A 1 -7.19 -7.79 -12.05
C MET A 1 -8.28 -8.51 -11.28
N GLY A 2 -8.09 -8.70 -9.97
CA GLY A 2 -9.10 -9.24 -9.06
C GLY A 2 -9.85 -8.12 -8.33
N ALA A 3 -11.03 -8.43 -7.80
CA ALA A 3 -11.80 -7.52 -6.97
C ALA A 3 -11.88 -8.09 -5.55
N GLU A 4 -11.39 -7.34 -4.57
CA GLU A 4 -11.37 -7.77 -3.16
C GLU A 4 -12.57 -7.23 -2.42
N ILE A 5 -13.12 -7.99 -1.47
CA ILE A 5 -14.20 -7.49 -0.60
C ILE A 5 -13.60 -6.50 0.40
N ASP A 6 -14.30 -5.38 0.65
CA ASP A 6 -13.98 -4.47 1.75
C ASP A 6 -13.98 -5.20 3.09
N VAL A 7 -12.81 -5.26 3.72
CA VAL A 7 -12.58 -5.97 4.98
C VAL A 7 -13.17 -5.26 6.20
N LEU A 8 -13.53 -3.97 6.08
CA LEU A 8 -14.16 -3.20 7.16
C LEU A 8 -15.70 -3.16 7.06
N GLY A 9 -16.29 -3.94 6.16
CA GLY A 9 -17.71 -4.28 6.23
C GLY A 9 -18.68 -3.36 5.48
N SER A 10 -18.23 -2.56 4.51
CA SER A 10 -19.19 -1.86 3.61
C SER A 10 -19.86 -2.77 2.57
N GLY A 11 -19.41 -4.03 2.45
CA GLY A 11 -19.93 -5.00 1.48
C GLY A 11 -19.58 -4.70 0.02
N ARG A 12 -18.72 -3.70 -0.23
CA ARG A 12 -18.27 -3.31 -1.58
C ARG A 12 -17.10 -4.17 -2.05
N HIS A 13 -17.02 -4.36 -3.37
CA HIS A 13 -15.86 -4.95 -4.04
C HIS A 13 -14.93 -3.84 -4.55
N LEU A 14 -13.64 -3.97 -4.27
CA LEU A 14 -12.60 -2.99 -4.55
C LEU A 14 -11.66 -3.50 -5.63
N ILE A 15 -11.51 -2.72 -6.70
CA ILE A 15 -10.49 -2.94 -7.72
C ILE A 15 -9.15 -2.43 -7.18
N GLY A 16 -8.07 -3.16 -7.48
CA GLY A 16 -6.73 -2.82 -6.98
C GLY A 16 -6.47 -3.33 -5.57
N GLY A 17 -7.39 -4.11 -4.98
CA GLY A 17 -7.20 -4.70 -3.66
C GLY A 17 -6.03 -5.69 -3.58
N ALA A 18 -5.59 -6.24 -4.71
CA ALA A 18 -4.38 -7.06 -4.82
C ALA A 18 -3.16 -6.29 -5.35
N SER A 19 -3.33 -5.01 -5.70
CA SER A 19 -2.24 -4.16 -6.20
C SER A 19 -1.52 -3.52 -5.02
N VAL A 20 -0.22 -3.81 -4.92
CA VAL A 20 0.67 -3.25 -3.89
C VAL A 20 1.54 -2.15 -4.50
N LEU A 21 1.69 -1.07 -3.75
CA LEU A 21 2.49 0.11 -4.06
C LEU A 21 3.58 0.27 -2.98
N THR A 22 4.68 0.92 -3.36
CA THR A 22 5.78 1.24 -2.43
C THR A 22 6.52 2.50 -2.86
N ASP A 23 7.08 3.21 -1.88
CA ASP A 23 8.05 4.30 -2.04
C ASP A 23 9.48 3.87 -1.65
N GLY A 24 9.68 2.58 -1.35
CA GLY A 24 10.94 1.99 -0.90
C GLY A 24 11.03 1.85 0.62
N GLU A 25 10.15 2.51 1.37
CA GLU A 25 10.09 2.43 2.84
C GLU A 25 8.77 1.80 3.30
N TRP A 26 7.66 2.23 2.71
CA TRP A 26 6.32 1.74 3.03
C TRP A 26 5.77 0.84 1.94
N LEU A 27 4.88 -0.08 2.34
CA LEU A 27 4.07 -0.90 1.44
C LEU A 27 2.61 -0.64 1.76
N TRP A 28 1.81 -0.40 0.73
CA TRP A 28 0.37 -0.20 0.88
C TRP A 28 -0.39 -0.71 -0.34
N ARG A 29 -1.70 -0.91 -0.16
CA ARG A 29 -2.60 -1.34 -1.24
C ARG A 29 -3.11 -0.13 -2.01
N ASP A 30 -3.31 -0.28 -3.31
CA ASP A 30 -3.87 0.78 -4.16
C ASP A 30 -5.26 1.24 -3.68
N ASP A 31 -6.02 0.32 -3.08
CA ASP A 31 -7.33 0.61 -2.50
C ASP A 31 -7.29 1.35 -1.15
N LEU A 32 -6.11 1.69 -0.59
CA LEU A 32 -6.00 2.47 0.66
C LEU A 32 -6.81 3.78 0.60
N ARG A 33 -6.86 4.44 -0.57
CA ARG A 33 -7.66 5.66 -0.80
C ARG A 33 -9.13 5.49 -0.41
N PHE A 34 -9.69 4.30 -0.60
CA PHE A 34 -11.07 3.98 -0.27
C PHE A 34 -11.27 3.95 1.25
N TYR A 35 -10.34 3.34 1.98
CA TYR A 35 -10.40 3.25 3.44
C TYR A 35 -10.23 4.62 4.09
N LEU A 36 -9.38 5.48 3.53
CA LEU A 36 -9.27 6.88 3.97
C LEU A 36 -10.57 7.65 3.75
N ALA A 37 -11.14 7.57 2.54
CA ALA A 37 -12.33 8.34 2.18
C ALA A 37 -13.63 7.83 2.83
N THR A 38 -13.74 6.52 3.08
CA THR A 38 -14.96 5.91 3.63
C THR A 38 -14.87 5.72 5.13
N HIS A 39 -13.78 5.10 5.57
CA HIS A 39 -13.63 4.59 6.93
C HIS A 39 -12.79 5.52 7.80
N HIS A 40 -12.23 6.60 7.23
CA HIS A 40 -11.44 7.62 7.94
C HIS A 40 -10.31 7.00 8.77
N VAL A 41 -9.70 5.94 8.24
CA VAL A 41 -8.62 5.24 8.93
C VAL A 41 -7.46 6.19 9.17
N HIS A 42 -6.91 6.15 10.38
CA HIS A 42 -5.75 6.95 10.72
C HIS A 42 -4.48 6.30 10.16
N LEU A 43 -3.63 7.11 9.53
CA LEU A 43 -2.32 6.69 9.07
C LEU A 43 -1.26 6.99 10.13
N PRO A 44 -0.22 6.16 10.25
CA PRO A 44 0.95 6.48 11.04
C PRO A 44 1.54 7.84 10.64
N GLN A 45 2.03 8.61 11.62
CA GLN A 45 2.63 9.92 11.35
C GLN A 45 3.85 9.80 10.42
N ASP A 46 4.71 8.83 10.67
CA ASP A 46 5.93 8.59 9.90
C ASP A 46 5.61 8.30 8.42
N PHE A 47 4.54 7.56 8.13
CA PHE A 47 4.05 7.35 6.76
C PHE A 47 3.68 8.68 6.08
N LEU A 48 3.00 9.58 6.80
CA LEU A 48 2.64 10.90 6.28
C LEU A 48 3.84 11.81 6.08
N GLU A 49 4.91 11.61 6.84
CA GLU A 49 6.18 12.34 6.69
C GLU A 49 6.91 11.87 5.43
N THR A 50 7.02 10.55 5.20
CA THR A 50 7.58 10.00 3.95
C THR A 50 6.78 10.48 2.73
N ALA A 51 5.44 10.39 2.79
CA ALA A 51 4.58 10.86 1.71
C ALA A 51 4.77 12.37 1.40
N ARG A 52 4.93 13.21 2.43
CA ARG A 52 5.25 14.63 2.28
C ARG A 52 6.63 14.85 1.68
N GLY A 53 7.63 14.10 2.10
CA GLY A 53 8.99 14.15 1.55
C GLY A 53 9.04 13.78 0.06
N ASN A 54 8.11 12.94 -0.38
CA ASN A 54 7.95 12.53 -1.78
C ASN A 54 7.00 13.42 -2.60
N ASP A 55 6.64 14.62 -2.13
CA ASP A 55 5.67 15.51 -2.77
C ASP A 55 4.32 14.85 -3.08
N TYR A 56 3.90 13.90 -2.23
CA TYR A 56 2.70 13.07 -2.42
C TYR A 56 2.67 12.30 -3.75
N ARG A 57 3.84 12.00 -4.33
CA ARG A 57 3.98 11.19 -5.54
C ARG A 57 4.66 9.88 -5.19
N VAL A 58 4.21 8.80 -5.84
CA VAL A 58 4.92 7.53 -5.77
C VAL A 58 6.20 7.69 -6.60
N PRO A 59 7.39 7.50 -6.00
CA PRO A 59 8.65 7.63 -6.73
C PRO A 59 8.83 6.48 -7.72
N ASP A 60 9.58 6.74 -8.80
CA ASP A 60 10.00 5.70 -9.72
C ASP A 60 11.24 4.99 -9.15
N LEU A 61 11.02 3.79 -8.61
CA LEU A 61 12.08 3.00 -8.01
C LEU A 61 12.72 2.09 -9.05
N ARG A 62 14.04 1.95 -8.97
CA ARG A 62 14.76 0.99 -9.80
C ARG A 62 14.36 -0.44 -9.46
N GLU A 63 14.50 -1.34 -10.43
CA GLU A 63 14.16 -2.76 -10.31
C GLU A 63 14.85 -3.43 -9.11
N ASP A 64 16.12 -3.08 -8.82
CA ASP A 64 16.85 -3.62 -7.67
C ASP A 64 16.21 -3.25 -6.33
N GLN A 65 15.67 -2.04 -6.22
CA GLN A 65 15.00 -1.55 -5.02
C GLN A 65 13.63 -2.21 -4.84
N LEU A 66 12.85 -2.33 -5.93
CA LEU A 66 11.56 -3.01 -5.93
C LEU A 66 11.69 -4.48 -5.55
N ARG A 67 12.72 -5.17 -6.06
CA ARG A 67 13.01 -6.56 -5.72
C ARG A 67 13.32 -6.72 -4.23
N LEU A 68 14.18 -5.88 -3.66
CA LEU A 68 14.53 -5.92 -2.24
C LEU A 68 13.31 -5.67 -1.34
N ALA A 69 12.49 -4.67 -1.66
CA ALA A 69 11.26 -4.39 -0.93
C ALA A 69 10.29 -5.59 -0.99
N GLY A 70 10.16 -6.23 -2.15
CA GLY A 70 9.34 -7.43 -2.33
C GLY A 70 9.84 -8.64 -1.53
N GLU A 71 11.15 -8.90 -1.56
CA GLU A 71 11.79 -9.97 -0.78
C GLU A 71 11.58 -9.78 0.72
N GLU A 72 11.77 -8.56 1.21
CA GLU A 72 11.56 -8.22 2.62
C GLU A 72 10.09 -8.37 3.03
N ALA A 73 9.16 -7.93 2.18
CA ALA A 73 7.73 -8.11 2.40
C ALA A 73 7.35 -9.59 2.53
N MET A 74 7.82 -10.42 1.59
CA MET A 74 7.56 -11.87 1.61
C MET A 74 8.12 -12.51 2.89
N ARG A 75 9.33 -12.10 3.30
CA ARG A 75 9.96 -12.56 4.55
C ARG A 75 9.13 -12.19 5.78
N ILE A 76 8.67 -10.95 5.88
CA ILE A 76 7.85 -10.48 7.02
C ILE A 76 6.50 -11.21 7.07
N LEU A 77 5.89 -11.45 5.91
CA LEU A 77 4.60 -12.15 5.79
C LEU A 77 4.70 -13.67 5.97
N GLY A 78 5.92 -14.21 6.06
CA GLY A 78 6.16 -15.65 6.28
C GLY A 78 5.95 -16.52 5.04
N TYR A 79 5.96 -15.94 3.85
CA TYR A 79 5.99 -16.70 2.60
C TYR A 79 7.45 -17.11 2.31
N GLN A 80 7.72 -18.42 2.27
CA GLN A 80 9.02 -19.01 1.89
C GLN A 80 9.00 -19.49 0.44
#